data_AF-Q9HR40-F1
#
_entry.id   AF-Q9HR40-F1
#
_cell.length_a   1.000
_cell.length_b   1.000
_cell.length_c   1.000
_cell.angle_alpha   90.00
_cell.angle_beta   90.00
_cell.angle_gamma   90.00
#
_symmetry.space_group_name_H-M   'P 1'
#
loop_
_entity.id
_entity.type
_entity.pdbx_description
1 polymer ?
#
loop_
_entity_poly.entity_id
_entity_poly.type
_entity_poly.pdbx_seq_one_letter_code
_entity_poly.pdbx_strand_id
1 'polypeptide(L)'
;MLGLAVAGGLAGFLFAAPGAVHHRGYITPRENGLIALAGPLMNVVLGAVSLVVLVTVAPRVGYWGVFINVLLAGFNMIPFGPLDGATVLEWSTTAYALSAVVTIGPAVLFFAGVLV
;
A
#
# COMPACT_ATOMS: atom_id res chain seq x y z
N MET A 1 0.49 3.16 20.11
CA MET A 1 0.92 2.29 19.00
C MET A 1 2.43 2.27 18.80
N LEU A 2 3.15 3.41 18.82
CA LEU A 2 4.61 3.42 18.66
C LEU A 2 5.37 2.49 19.64
N GLY A 3 5.00 2.48 20.92
CA GLY A 3 5.64 1.59 21.90
C GLY A 3 5.44 0.09 21.60
N LEU A 4 4.27 -0.31 21.11
CA LEU A 4 3.98 -1.69 20.70
C LEU A 4 4.72 -2.05 19.40
N ALA A 5 4.81 -1.12 18.46
CA ALA A 5 5.56 -1.30 17.23
C ALA A 5 7.07 -1.47 17.50
N VAL A 6 7.64 -0.67 18.41
CA VAL A 6 9.05 -0.77 18.81
C VAL A 6 9.31 -2.05 19.61
N ALA A 7 8.51 -2.34 20.63
CA ALA A 7 8.67 -3.55 21.44
C ALA A 7 8.47 -4.83 20.61
N GLY A 8 7.47 -4.82 19.72
CA GLY A 8 7.25 -5.88 18.75
C GLY A 8 8.44 -6.02 17.80
N GLY A 9 8.91 -4.92 17.20
CA GLY A 9 10.08 -4.93 16.33
C GLY A 9 11.32 -5.52 17.00
N LEU A 10 11.55 -5.20 18.27
CA LEU A 10 12.63 -5.80 19.09
C LEU A 10 12.41 -7.29 19.37
N ALA A 11 11.15 -7.73 19.51
CA ALA A 11 10.78 -9.13 19.67
C ALA A 11 10.74 -9.92 18.35
N GLY A 12 11.15 -9.32 17.22
CA GLY A 12 11.10 -9.94 15.89
C GLY A 12 9.72 -9.92 15.24
N PHE A 13 8.77 -9.16 15.79
CA PHE A 13 7.37 -9.08 15.36
C PHE A 13 6.90 -7.62 15.23
N LEU A 14 6.96 -7.04 14.03
CA LEU A 14 6.53 -5.65 13.85
C LEU A 14 5.00 -5.50 13.89
N PHE A 15 4.47 -4.97 15.00
CA PHE A 15 3.06 -4.61 15.12
C PHE A 15 2.83 -3.15 14.68
N ALA A 16 2.79 -2.93 13.36
CA ALA A 16 2.46 -1.64 12.78
C ALA A 16 0.93 -1.50 12.61
N ALA A 17 0.24 -1.12 13.69
CA ALA A 17 -1.16 -0.69 13.62
C ALA A 17 -1.20 0.84 13.49
N PRO A 18 -1.59 1.41 12.33
CA PRO A 18 -1.77 2.84 12.20
C PRO A 18 -2.91 3.28 13.11
N GLY A 19 -2.78 4.44 13.76
CA GLY A 19 -3.93 5.10 14.35
C GLY A 19 -4.86 5.56 13.23
N ALA A 20 -6.13 5.16 13.26
CA ALA A 20 -7.09 5.62 12.26
C ALA A 20 -7.28 7.14 12.36
N VAL A 21 -6.85 7.87 11.33
CA VAL A 21 -7.15 9.29 11.18
C VAL A 21 -8.59 9.40 10.73
N HIS A 22 -9.47 9.74 11.66
CA HIS A 22 -10.89 9.91 11.35
C HIS A 22 -11.08 11.24 10.64
N HIS A 23 -11.51 11.19 9.38
CA HIS A 23 -11.90 12.38 8.66
C HIS A 23 -13.22 12.91 9.23
N ARG A 24 -13.22 14.15 9.76
CA ARG A 24 -14.41 14.87 10.20
C ARG A 24 -14.71 16.00 9.22
N GLY A 25 -15.90 16.03 8.64
CA GLY A 25 -16.35 17.09 7.73
C GLY A 25 -17.30 16.59 6.64
N TYR A 26 -17.63 17.48 5.69
CA TYR A 26 -18.42 17.15 4.50
C TYR A 26 -17.48 16.60 3.43
N ILE A 27 -17.32 15.27 3.36
CA ILE A 27 -16.57 14.60 2.30
C ILE A 27 -17.58 13.89 1.40
N THR A 28 -17.54 14.19 0.10
CA THR A 28 -18.35 13.48 -0.88
C THR A 28 -17.83 12.06 -1.11
N PRO A 29 -18.67 11.10 -1.53
CA PRO A 29 -18.22 9.73 -1.84
C PRO A 29 -17.06 9.71 -2.84
N ARG A 30 -17.05 10.66 -3.78
CA ARG A 30 -15.98 10.83 -4.77
C ARG A 30 -14.65 11.26 -4.15
N GLU A 31 -14.67 12.26 -3.27
CA GLU A 31 -13.46 12.71 -2.58
C GLU A 31 -12.91 11.60 -1.68
N ASN A 32 -13.78 10.89 -0.96
CA ASN A 32 -13.37 9.76 -0.12
C ASN A 32 -12.71 8.66 -0.95
N GLY A 33 -13.29 8.29 -2.09
CA GLY A 33 -12.71 7.31 -3.01
C GLY A 33 -11.37 7.76 -3.60
N LEU A 34 -11.23 9.05 -3.96
CA LEU A 34 -9.96 9.59 -4.45
C LEU A 34 -8.86 9.63 -3.37
N ILE A 35 -9.22 9.95 -2.13
CA ILE A 35 -8.30 9.94 -0.98
C ILE A 35 -7.83 8.51 -0.70
N ALA A 36 -8.76 7.56 -0.64
CA ALA A 36 -8.45 6.14 -0.47
C ALA A 36 -7.54 5.62 -1.58
N LEU A 37 -7.80 6.01 -2.84
CA LEU A 37 -6.99 5.61 -3.99
C LEU A 37 -5.57 6.20 -3.98
N ALA A 38 -5.38 7.41 -3.43
CA ALA A 38 -4.08 8.08 -3.43
C ALA A 38 -3.00 7.29 -2.67
N GLY A 39 -3.36 6.61 -1.58
CA GLY A 39 -2.44 5.80 -0.79
C GLY A 39 -1.81 4.64 -1.59
N PRO A 40 -2.61 3.70 -2.11
CA PRO A 40 -2.11 2.58 -2.92
C PRO A 40 -1.33 3.03 -4.16
N LEU A 41 -1.76 4.10 -4.85
CA LEU A 41 -1.05 4.60 -6.02
C LEU A 41 0.33 5.19 -5.66
N MET A 42 0.43 5.92 -4.55
CA MET A 42 1.73 6.43 -4.09
C MET A 42 2.68 5.30 -3.71
N ASN A 43 2.17 4.21 -3.11
CA ASN A 43 2.98 3.03 -2.85
C ASN A 43 3.50 2.42 -4.17
N VAL A 44 2.70 2.33 -5.23
CA VAL A 44 3.20 1.86 -6.54
C VAL A 44 4.33 2.75 -7.08
N VAL A 45 4.19 4.08 -6.98
CA VAL A 45 5.23 5.03 -7.39
C VAL A 45 6.51 4.84 -6.57
N LEU A 46 6.40 4.74 -5.24
CA LEU A 46 7.53 4.50 -4.36
C LEU A 46 8.18 3.13 -4.60
N GLY A 47 7.40 2.12 -4.95
CA GLY A 47 7.89 0.81 -5.37
C GLY A 47 8.74 0.91 -6.64
N ALA A 48 8.28 1.66 -7.65
CA ALA A 48 9.04 1.90 -8.87
C ALA A 48 10.35 2.68 -8.60
N VAL A 49 10.30 3.72 -7.77
CA VAL A 49 11.51 4.45 -7.34
C VAL A 49 12.46 3.52 -6.59
N SER A 50 11.95 2.67 -5.71
CA SER A 50 12.75 1.70 -4.96
C SER A 50 13.38 0.65 -5.87
N LEU A 51 12.72 0.27 -6.97
CA LEU A 51 13.28 -0.62 -7.98
C LEU A 51 14.48 0.02 -8.69
N VAL A 52 14.43 1.32 -8.99
CA VAL A 52 15.60 2.05 -9.51
C VAL A 52 16.75 2.02 -8.49
N VAL A 53 16.46 2.27 -7.22
CA VAL A 53 17.46 2.20 -6.14
C VAL A 53 18.06 0.80 -6.01
N LEU A 54 17.24 -0.23 -6.19
CA LEU A 54 17.64 -1.64 -6.14
C LEU A 54 18.71 -1.94 -7.19
N VAL A 55 18.51 -1.49 -8.43
CA VAL A 55 19.39 -1.84 -9.55
C VAL A 55 20.59 -0.90 -9.71
N THR A 56 20.59 0.29 -9.09
CA THR A 56 21.63 1.31 -9.33
C THR A 56 22.47 1.72 -8.12
N VAL A 57 21.88 1.88 -6.92
CA VAL A 57 22.56 2.54 -5.79
C VAL A 57 22.78 1.61 -4.61
N ALA A 58 21.72 0.97 -4.12
CA ALA A 58 21.76 0.23 -2.86
C ALA A 58 20.80 -0.98 -2.93
N PRO A 59 21.24 -2.12 -3.47
CA PRO A 59 20.38 -3.28 -3.74
C PRO A 59 19.56 -3.75 -2.54
N ARG A 60 20.19 -3.81 -1.35
CA ARG A 60 19.50 -4.24 -0.13
C ARG A 60 18.42 -3.26 0.32
N VAL A 61 18.66 -1.95 0.20
CA VAL A 61 17.67 -0.92 0.57
C VAL A 61 16.55 -0.89 -0.47
N GLY A 62 16.90 -0.95 -1.75
CA GLY A 62 15.93 -1.02 -2.83
C GLY A 62 15.03 -2.25 -2.73
N TYR A 63 15.58 -3.43 -2.40
CA TYR A 63 14.79 -4.65 -2.16
C TYR A 63 13.71 -4.44 -1.09
N TRP A 64 14.10 -3.95 0.08
CA TRP A 64 13.14 -3.68 1.16
C TRP A 64 12.14 -2.58 0.77
N GLY A 65 12.59 -1.56 0.04
CA GLY A 65 11.73 -0.51 -0.49
C GLY A 65 10.67 -1.05 -1.44
N VAL A 66 11.05 -1.92 -2.40
CA VAL A 66 10.11 -2.58 -3.32
C VAL A 66 9.15 -3.45 -2.51
N PHE A 67 9.67 -4.35 -1.66
CA PHE A 67 8.87 -5.28 -0.86
C PHE A 67 7.78 -4.57 -0.04
N ILE A 68 8.15 -3.55 0.74
CA ILE A 68 7.20 -2.83 1.60
C ILE A 68 6.13 -2.15 0.76
N ASN A 69 6.52 -1.45 -0.30
CA ASN A 69 5.59 -0.65 -1.10
C ASN A 69 4.62 -1.52 -1.91
N VAL A 70 5.08 -2.60 -2.55
CA VAL A 70 4.17 -3.48 -3.30
C VAL A 70 3.24 -4.26 -2.37
N LEU A 71 3.73 -4.66 -1.19
CA LEU A 71 2.91 -5.29 -0.16
C LEU A 71 1.80 -4.34 0.32
N LEU A 72 2.14 -3.10 0.68
CA LEU A 72 1.17 -2.12 1.16
C LEU A 72 0.18 -1.71 0.06
N ALA A 73 0.64 -1.52 -1.18
CA ALA A 73 -0.25 -1.22 -2.31
C ALA A 73 -1.27 -2.34 -2.54
N GLY A 74 -0.82 -3.59 -2.59
CA GLY A 74 -1.69 -4.75 -2.78
C GLY A 74 -2.63 -4.99 -1.61
N PHE A 75 -2.12 -4.89 -0.37
CA PHE A 75 -2.91 -5.10 0.85
C PHE A 75 -4.02 -4.05 1.00
N ASN A 76 -3.71 -2.76 0.79
CA ASN A 76 -4.72 -1.71 0.89
C ASN A 76 -5.81 -1.82 -0.17
N MET A 77 -5.54 -2.44 -1.33
CA MET A 77 -6.55 -2.64 -2.37
C MET A 77 -7.40 -3.90 -2.19
N ILE A 78 -7.25 -4.65 -1.11
CA ILE A 78 -8.19 -5.72 -0.76
C ILE A 78 -9.55 -5.09 -0.41
N PRO A 79 -10.67 -5.54 -1.01
CA PRO A 79 -11.98 -4.91 -0.84
C PRO A 79 -12.66 -5.41 0.44
N PHE A 80 -12.02 -5.18 1.60
CA PHE A 80 -12.51 -5.69 2.88
C PHE A 80 -12.26 -4.72 4.04
N GLY A 81 -13.26 -4.55 4.90
CA GLY A 81 -13.13 -3.84 6.17
C GLY A 81 -12.66 -2.38 6.01
N PRO A 82 -11.71 -1.90 6.82
CA PRO A 82 -11.24 -0.51 6.80
C PRO A 82 -10.21 -0.21 5.70
N LEU A 83 -9.99 -1.12 4.75
CA LEU A 83 -8.98 -0.97 3.71
C LEU A 83 -9.46 -0.05 2.59
N ASP A 84 -8.51 0.65 1.96
CA ASP A 84 -8.78 1.63 0.91
C ASP A 84 -9.58 1.04 -0.25
N GLY A 85 -9.32 -0.22 -0.61
CA GLY A 85 -9.98 -0.95 -1.71
C GLY A 85 -11.48 -1.09 -1.49
N ALA A 86 -11.95 -1.24 -0.24
CA ALA A 86 -13.38 -1.27 0.06
C ALA A 86 -14.02 0.09 -0.23
N THR A 87 -13.38 1.18 0.19
CA THR A 87 -13.85 2.54 -0.06
C THR A 87 -13.85 2.90 -1.56
N VAL A 88 -12.81 2.49 -2.30
CA VAL A 88 -12.75 2.72 -3.76
C VAL A 88 -13.83 1.91 -4.48
N LEU A 89 -14.09 0.67 -4.06
CA LEU A 89 -15.14 -0.19 -4.63
C LEU A 89 -16.54 0.38 -4.40
N GLU A 90 -16.82 0.89 -3.20
CA GLU A 90 -18.08 1.58 -2.87
C GLU A 90 -18.30 2.83 -3.71
N TRP A 91 -17.23 3.57 -4.03
CA TRP A 91 -17.31 4.75 -4.88
C TRP A 91 -17.47 4.42 -6.37
N SER A 92 -16.67 3.49 -6.91
CA SER A 92 -16.70 3.12 -8.32
C SER A 92 -16.03 1.77 -8.59
N THR A 93 -16.81 0.78 -9.02
CA THR A 93 -16.31 -0.53 -9.44
C THR A 93 -15.27 -0.44 -10.55
N THR A 94 -15.43 0.50 -11.49
CA THR A 94 -14.48 0.71 -12.57
C THR A 94 -13.16 1.28 -12.04
N ALA A 95 -13.21 2.26 -11.15
CA ALA A 95 -12.00 2.83 -10.54
C ALA A 95 -11.26 1.77 -9.72
N TYR A 96 -12.00 0.96 -8.96
CA TYR A 96 -11.45 -0.17 -8.21
C TYR A 96 -10.76 -1.18 -9.13
N ALA A 97 -11.44 -1.66 -10.17
CA ALA A 97 -10.88 -2.67 -11.07
C ALA A 97 -9.58 -2.21 -11.74
N LEU A 98 -9.54 -0.96 -12.23
CA LEU A 98 -8.34 -0.39 -12.85
C LEU A 98 -7.19 -0.24 -11.85
N SER A 99 -7.47 0.30 -10.67
CA SER A 99 -6.44 0.50 -9.65
C SER A 99 -5.97 -0.80 -9.01
N ALA A 100 -6.84 -1.81 -8.90
CA ALA A 100 -6.51 -3.15 -8.41
C ALA A 100 -5.46 -3.80 -9.33
N VAL A 101 -5.60 -3.69 -10.65
CA VAL A 101 -4.59 -4.21 -11.59
C VAL A 101 -3.24 -3.53 -11.40
N VAL A 102 -3.23 -2.20 -11.27
CA VAL A 102 -2.00 -1.40 -11.13
C VAL A 102 -1.28 -1.64 -9.80
N THR A 103 -2.00 -2.02 -8.74
CA THR A 103 -1.46 -2.21 -7.39
C THR A 103 -1.15 -3.68 -7.09
N ILE A 104 -2.08 -4.58 -7.38
CA ILE A 104 -1.92 -6.03 -7.14
C ILE A 104 -0.98 -6.66 -8.17
N GLY A 105 -0.99 -6.19 -9.41
CA GLY A 105 -0.12 -6.72 -10.47
C GLY A 105 1.37 -6.72 -10.08
N PRO A 106 1.96 -5.56 -9.72
CA PRO A 106 3.33 -5.49 -9.23
C PRO A 106 3.60 -6.34 -7.99
N ALA A 107 2.64 -6.43 -7.06
CA ALA A 107 2.78 -7.28 -5.87
C ALA A 107 2.87 -8.77 -6.26
N VAL A 108 1.97 -9.24 -7.13
CA VAL A 108 1.98 -10.62 -7.64
C VAL A 108 3.30 -10.93 -8.36
N LEU A 109 3.75 -10.03 -9.24
CA LEU A 109 5.02 -10.20 -9.95
C LEU A 109 6.22 -10.28 -8.99
N PHE A 110 6.21 -9.47 -7.93
CA PHE A 110 7.25 -9.52 -6.89
C PHE A 110 7.22 -10.85 -6.12
N PHE A 111 6.06 -11.27 -5.61
CA PHE A 111 5.94 -12.50 -4.81
C PHE A 111 6.12 -13.78 -5.63
N ALA A 112 5.88 -13.73 -6.95
CA ALA A 112 6.19 -14.81 -7.87
C ALA A 112 7.69 -14.91 -8.22
N GLY A 113 8.53 -13.98 -7.74
CA GLY A 113 9.96 -13.94 -8.05
C GLY A 113 10.28 -13.48 -9.48
N VAL A 114 9.38 -12.73 -10.12
CA VAL A 114 9.56 -12.23 -11.50
C VAL A 114 10.17 -10.82 -11.50
N LEU A 115 9.83 -10.01 -10.49
CA LEU A 115 10.25 -8.60 -10.42
C LEU A 115 11.67 -8.42 -9.85
N VAL A 116 12.14 -9.35 -9.00
CA VAL A 116 13.41 -9.30 -8.28
C VAL A 116 13.94 -10.71 -8.01
#